data_AF-A0A257JA39-F1
#
_entry.id   AF-A0A257JA39-F1
#
_cell.length_a   1.000
_cell.length_b   1.000
_cell.length_c   1.000
_cell.angle_alpha   90.00
_cell.angle_beta   90.00
_cell.angle_gamma   90.00
#
_symmetry.space_group_name_H-M   'P 1'
#
loop_
_entity.id
_entity.type
_entity.pdbx_description
1 polymer ?
#
loop_
_entity_poly.entity_id
_entity_poly.type
_entity_poly.pdbx_seq_one_letter_code
_entity_poly.pdbx_strand_id
1 'polypeptide(L)'
;RQSFFTPVAVAMAGLALLNTVAQARSLVEQDERLTARNATELPTDRVIVRYRSDGSGSFATVQGASAARVAGNRHGVALSQLRQTASGARVFQLSRALPHADVAALAAALRDGDPNIAYAEPDRVLQPMALTNDPMLSQQWHLNDATGGGRASAAGDRSTGAGVGVAV
;
A
#
# COMPACT_ATOMS: atom_id res chain seq x y z
N ARG A 1 34.90 -5.98 -75.31
CA ARG A 1 34.90 -6.60 -73.96
C ARG A 1 33.84 -5.85 -73.16
N GLN A 2 32.56 -6.29 -73.09
CA GLN A 2 32.02 -7.33 -72.18
C GLN A 2 32.61 -7.17 -70.75
N SER A 3 31.87 -6.91 -69.66
CA SER A 3 30.51 -7.35 -69.31
C SER A 3 29.84 -6.50 -68.19
N PHE A 4 28.50 -6.42 -68.29
CA PHE A 4 27.40 -6.27 -67.31
C PHE A 4 27.65 -6.22 -65.79
N PHE A 5 26.98 -5.30 -65.06
CA PHE A 5 25.78 -5.58 -64.22
C PHE A 5 25.25 -4.28 -63.55
N THR A 6 23.94 -4.04 -63.64
CA THR A 6 23.17 -3.00 -62.92
C THR A 6 22.41 -3.63 -61.70
N PRO A 7 21.53 -2.92 -60.96
CA PRO A 7 21.71 -2.59 -59.54
C PRO A 7 20.76 -3.39 -58.62
N VAL A 8 20.99 -3.40 -57.31
CA VAL A 8 19.94 -3.80 -56.35
C VAL A 8 19.74 -2.68 -55.35
N ALA A 9 18.60 -2.01 -55.50
CA ALA A 9 17.98 -1.19 -54.49
C ALA A 9 17.62 -2.07 -53.27
N VAL A 10 18.02 -1.63 -52.07
CA VAL A 10 17.40 -2.12 -50.83
C VAL A 10 16.45 -1.03 -50.36
N ALA A 11 15.19 -1.17 -50.76
CA ALA A 11 14.07 -0.60 -50.05
C ALA A 11 13.89 -1.39 -48.75
N MET A 12 14.09 -0.76 -47.60
CA MET A 12 13.61 -1.24 -46.30
C MET A 12 13.07 -0.05 -45.49
N ALA A 13 12.02 0.57 -46.01
CA ALA A 13 11.11 1.40 -45.22
C ALA A 13 9.83 0.60 -45.04
N GLY A 14 9.79 -0.26 -44.02
CA GLY A 14 8.63 -1.11 -43.79
C GLY A 14 8.82 -2.11 -42.66
N LEU A 15 9.01 -1.64 -41.42
CA LEU A 15 8.67 -2.40 -40.20
C LEU A 15 8.82 -1.53 -38.93
N ALA A 16 7.99 -0.50 -38.75
CA ALA A 16 7.96 0.28 -37.50
C ALA A 16 6.54 0.45 -36.92
N LEU A 17 5.54 -0.28 -37.42
CA LEU A 17 4.16 -0.20 -36.95
C LEU A 17 3.71 -1.41 -36.10
N LEU A 18 4.50 -2.48 -36.00
CA LEU A 18 4.12 -3.65 -35.18
C LEU A 18 4.50 -3.52 -33.69
N ASN A 19 5.46 -2.66 -33.34
CA ASN A 19 5.88 -2.53 -31.94
C ASN A 19 4.91 -1.70 -31.09
N THR A 20 4.02 -0.92 -31.72
CA THR A 20 3.12 0.04 -31.07
C THR A 20 1.85 -0.62 -30.52
N VAL A 21 1.31 -1.63 -31.21
CA VAL A 21 0.06 -2.31 -30.79
C VAL A 21 0.28 -3.20 -29.56
N ALA A 22 1.46 -3.82 -29.44
CA ALA A 22 1.82 -4.62 -28.27
C ALA A 22 1.98 -3.76 -27.01
N GLN A 23 2.63 -2.58 -27.14
CA GLN A 23 2.80 -1.62 -26.06
C GLN A 23 1.46 -1.03 -25.59
N ALA A 24 0.54 -0.73 -26.52
CA ALA A 24 -0.79 -0.24 -26.19
C ALA A 24 -1.63 -1.29 -25.42
N ARG A 25 -1.56 -2.57 -25.80
CA ARG A 25 -2.25 -3.66 -25.08
C ARG A 25 -1.73 -3.84 -23.65
N SER A 26 -0.41 -3.77 -23.45
CA SER A 26 0.17 -3.92 -22.11
C SER A 26 -0.25 -2.82 -21.13
N LEU A 27 -0.49 -1.60 -21.62
CA LEU A 27 -0.94 -0.48 -20.78
C LEU A 27 -2.40 -0.64 -20.34
N VAL A 28 -3.28 -1.10 -21.24
CA VAL A 28 -4.69 -1.38 -20.93
C VAL A 28 -4.80 -2.52 -19.92
N GLU A 29 -4.04 -3.61 -20.11
CA GLU A 29 -4.06 -4.74 -19.19
C GLU A 29 -3.49 -4.39 -17.80
N GLN A 30 -2.53 -3.46 -17.74
CA GLN A 30 -2.03 -2.92 -16.46
C GLN A 30 -3.09 -2.08 -15.74
N ASP A 31 -3.83 -1.24 -16.46
CA ASP A 31 -4.90 -0.42 -15.90
C ASP A 31 -6.08 -1.25 -15.39
N GLU A 32 -6.49 -2.28 -16.15
CA GLU A 32 -7.51 -3.24 -15.73
C GLU A 32 -7.07 -4.00 -14.47
N ARG A 33 -5.80 -4.39 -14.39
CA ARG A 33 -5.23 -5.05 -13.21
C ARG A 33 -5.17 -4.13 -11.99
N LEU A 34 -4.84 -2.86 -12.15
CA LEU A 34 -4.82 -1.87 -11.07
C LEU A 34 -6.25 -1.59 -10.57
N THR A 35 -7.21 -1.47 -11.49
CA THR A 35 -8.62 -1.30 -11.16
C THR A 35 -9.17 -2.51 -10.40
N ALA A 36 -8.87 -3.73 -10.85
CA ALA A 36 -9.28 -4.96 -10.17
C ALA A 36 -8.65 -5.10 -8.77
N ARG A 37 -7.37 -4.70 -8.61
CA ARG A 37 -6.69 -4.68 -7.30
C ARG A 37 -7.34 -3.68 -6.35
N ASN A 38 -7.59 -2.45 -6.79
CA ASN A 38 -8.26 -1.43 -5.98
C ASN A 38 -9.67 -1.85 -5.58
N ALA A 39 -10.39 -2.57 -6.44
CA ALA A 39 -11.72 -3.09 -6.14
C ALA A 39 -11.73 -4.20 -5.07
N THR A 40 -10.60 -4.88 -4.86
CA THR A 40 -10.45 -5.99 -3.90
C THR A 40 -9.89 -5.52 -2.55
N GLU A 41 -9.29 -4.33 -2.49
CA GLU A 41 -8.75 -3.78 -1.24
C GLU A 41 -9.88 -3.25 -0.35
N LEU A 42 -9.91 -3.72 0.90
CA LEU A 42 -10.87 -3.26 1.90
C LEU A 42 -10.68 -1.75 2.18
N PRO A 43 -11.76 -0.98 2.32
CA PRO A 43 -11.68 0.41 2.77
C PRO A 43 -10.94 0.53 4.10
N THR A 44 -10.20 1.63 4.27
CA THR A 44 -9.48 1.93 5.51
C THR A 44 -9.81 3.32 6.02
N ASP A 45 -9.85 3.47 7.34
CA ASP A 45 -10.01 4.73 8.04
C ASP A 45 -8.68 5.22 8.61
N ARG A 46 -7.55 4.71 8.14
CA ARG A 46 -6.22 5.01 8.70
C ARG A 46 -5.17 5.30 7.65
N VAL A 47 -4.32 6.26 7.96
CA VAL A 47 -3.14 6.62 7.18
C VAL A 47 -1.92 6.67 8.10
N ILE A 48 -0.83 6.05 7.67
CA ILE A 48 0.45 6.02 8.36
C ILE A 48 1.35 7.08 7.75
N VAL A 49 1.93 7.94 8.58
CA VAL A 49 2.78 9.06 8.14
C VAL A 49 4.09 9.03 8.90
N ARG A 50 5.21 8.91 8.20
CA ARG A 50 6.55 9.08 8.78
C ARG A 50 7.07 10.46 8.43
N TYR A 51 7.48 11.20 9.45
CA TYR A 51 8.17 12.47 9.28
C TYR A 51 9.67 12.25 9.12
N ARG A 52 10.38 13.21 8.55
CA ARG A 52 11.83 13.20 8.33
C ARG A 52 12.59 13.56 9.61
N SER A 53 11.96 14.32 10.50
CA SER A 53 12.44 14.67 11.84
C SER A 53 11.37 14.41 12.89
N ASP A 54 11.82 14.14 14.10
CA ASP A 54 10.96 13.78 15.23
C ASP A 54 10.47 15.08 15.89
N GLY A 55 9.23 15.49 15.59
CA GLY A 55 8.61 16.63 16.25
C GLY A 55 7.82 16.21 17.50
N SER A 56 7.65 17.12 18.46
CA SER A 56 6.63 16.96 19.51
C SER A 56 5.26 17.43 18.98
N GLY A 57 4.19 16.68 19.29
CA GLY A 57 2.81 17.01 18.89
C GLY A 57 2.27 16.18 17.72
N SER A 58 0.96 16.31 17.44
CA SER A 58 0.27 15.45 16.46
C SER A 58 0.76 15.61 15.03
N PHE A 59 1.10 16.84 14.65
CA PHE A 59 1.77 17.18 13.39
C PHE A 59 3.17 17.68 13.70
N ALA A 60 4.13 17.49 12.79
CA ALA A 60 5.51 17.95 13.03
C ALA A 60 5.60 19.48 13.00
N THR A 61 4.71 20.14 12.26
CA THR A 61 4.68 21.59 12.09
C THR A 61 3.24 22.12 11.97
N VAL A 62 3.06 23.44 12.15
CA VAL A 62 1.78 24.13 11.86
C VAL A 62 1.39 24.00 10.39
N GLN A 63 2.38 23.98 9.49
CA GLN A 63 2.18 23.72 8.07
C GLN A 63 1.61 22.32 7.85
N GLY A 64 2.18 21.29 8.49
CA GLY A 64 1.67 19.92 8.44
C GLY A 64 0.22 19.79 8.93
N ALA A 65 -0.12 20.49 10.02
CA ALA A 65 -1.49 20.53 10.51
C ALA A 65 -2.45 21.19 9.48
N SER A 66 -1.99 22.23 8.79
CA SER A 66 -2.78 22.92 7.76
C SER A 66 -2.93 22.07 6.50
N ALA A 67 -1.85 21.42 6.05
CA ALA A 67 -1.86 20.47 4.95
C ALA A 67 -2.83 19.31 5.22
N ALA A 68 -2.83 18.77 6.45
CA ALA A 68 -3.75 17.73 6.85
C ALA A 68 -5.22 18.16 6.81
N ARG A 69 -5.54 19.38 7.23
CA ARG A 69 -6.91 19.92 7.09
C ARG A 69 -7.31 20.08 5.63
N VAL A 70 -6.43 20.61 4.78
CA VAL A 70 -6.70 20.77 3.35
C VAL A 70 -6.91 19.42 2.67
N ALA A 71 -6.03 18.45 2.92
CA ALA A 71 -6.13 17.10 2.38
C ALA A 71 -7.42 16.42 2.86
N GLY A 72 -7.70 16.45 4.17
CA GLY A 72 -8.93 15.89 4.73
C GLY A 72 -10.20 16.51 4.14
N ASN A 73 -10.26 17.85 4.04
CA ASN A 73 -11.41 18.57 3.50
C ASN A 73 -11.72 18.19 2.04
N ARG A 74 -10.71 17.92 1.22
CA ARG A 74 -10.90 17.47 -0.18
C ARG A 74 -11.61 16.11 -0.27
N HIS A 75 -11.42 15.26 0.73
CA HIS A 75 -12.07 13.95 0.81
C HIS A 75 -13.28 13.94 1.79
N GLY A 76 -13.62 15.09 2.37
CA GLY A 76 -14.69 15.23 3.36
C GLY A 76 -14.43 14.45 4.66
N VAL A 77 -13.18 14.36 5.10
CA VAL A 77 -12.78 13.65 6.33
C VAL A 77 -11.94 14.53 7.24
N ALA A 78 -12.10 14.35 8.55
CA ALA A 78 -11.18 14.90 9.54
C ALA A 78 -10.08 13.88 9.85
N LEU A 79 -8.85 14.36 10.10
CA LEU A 79 -7.72 13.53 10.55
C LEU A 79 -7.47 13.79 12.03
N SER A 80 -7.37 12.74 12.82
CA SER A 80 -6.93 12.77 14.23
C SER A 80 -5.75 11.82 14.42
N GLN A 81 -4.75 12.19 15.20
CA GLN A 81 -3.66 11.27 15.51
C GLN A 81 -4.16 10.18 16.48
N LEU A 82 -4.04 8.93 16.07
CA LEU A 82 -4.40 7.77 16.89
C LEU A 82 -3.23 7.34 17.80
N ARG A 83 -2.05 7.12 17.22
CA ARG A 83 -0.86 6.67 17.95
C ARG A 83 0.42 6.97 17.20
N GLN A 84 1.55 6.83 17.90
CA GLN A 84 2.88 6.76 17.30
C GLN A 84 3.37 5.30 17.37
N THR A 85 4.01 4.82 16.30
CA THR A 85 4.62 3.49 16.25
C THR A 85 6.02 3.54 16.88
N ALA A 86 6.56 2.38 17.28
CA ALA A 86 7.93 2.27 17.78
C ALA A 86 8.98 2.71 16.74
N SER A 87 8.67 2.59 15.44
CA SER A 87 9.49 3.08 14.33
C SER A 87 9.43 4.61 14.12
N GLY A 88 8.66 5.33 14.94
CA GLY A 88 8.51 6.78 14.89
C GLY A 88 7.47 7.29 13.87
N ALA A 89 6.75 6.40 13.17
CA ALA A 89 5.64 6.80 12.30
C ALA A 89 4.40 7.15 13.13
N ARG A 90 3.53 8.00 12.59
CA ARG A 90 2.29 8.43 13.22
C ARG A 90 1.12 7.85 12.45
N VAL A 91 0.21 7.23 13.17
CA VAL A 91 -1.04 6.71 12.60
C VAL A 91 -2.11 7.76 12.82
N PHE A 92 -2.71 8.24 11.74
CA PHE A 92 -3.87 9.12 11.77
C PHE A 92 -5.13 8.33 11.43
N GLN A 93 -6.19 8.57 12.19
CA GLN A 93 -7.52 8.06 11.91
C GLN A 93 -8.33 9.11 11.15
N LEU A 94 -9.08 8.66 10.15
CA LEU A 94 -10.04 9.42 9.37
C LEU A 94 -11.41 9.33 10.05
N SER A 95 -12.23 10.38 9.93
CA SER A 95 -13.59 10.38 10.50
C SER A 95 -14.55 9.36 9.89
N ARG A 96 -14.19 8.76 8.74
CA ARG A 96 -14.87 7.62 8.12
C ARG A 96 -13.88 6.82 7.27
N ALA A 97 -14.18 5.54 7.03
CA ALA A 97 -13.41 4.74 6.09
C ALA A 97 -13.57 5.26 4.65
N LEU A 98 -12.47 5.24 3.90
CA LEU A 98 -12.43 5.58 2.47
C LEU A 98 -11.90 4.40 1.66
N PRO A 99 -12.26 4.31 0.36
CA PRO A 99 -11.57 3.43 -0.58
C PRO A 99 -10.06 3.63 -0.52
N HIS A 100 -9.29 2.56 -0.69
CA HIS A 100 -7.83 2.62 -0.59
C HIS A 100 -7.20 3.65 -1.53
N ALA A 101 -7.74 3.77 -2.76
CA ALA A 101 -7.32 4.76 -3.73
C ALA A 101 -7.50 6.21 -3.22
N ASP A 102 -8.58 6.49 -2.51
CA ASP A 102 -8.85 7.81 -1.92
C ASP A 102 -7.91 8.10 -0.75
N VAL A 103 -7.60 7.10 0.08
CA VAL A 103 -6.61 7.26 1.16
C VAL A 103 -5.21 7.44 0.59
N ALA A 104 -4.88 6.77 -0.53
CA ALA A 104 -3.61 6.96 -1.22
C ALA A 104 -3.49 8.38 -1.82
N ALA A 105 -4.57 8.90 -2.40
CA ALA A 105 -4.63 10.29 -2.88
C ALA A 105 -4.51 11.29 -1.72
N LEU A 106 -5.18 11.04 -0.60
CA LEU A 106 -5.07 11.82 0.62
C LEU A 106 -3.63 11.80 1.16
N ALA A 107 -3.00 10.63 1.19
CA ALA A 107 -1.60 10.47 1.62
C ALA A 107 -0.63 11.22 0.70
N ALA A 108 -0.86 11.21 -0.62
CA ALA A 108 -0.10 12.03 -1.56
C ALA A 108 -0.26 13.52 -1.27
N ALA A 109 -1.49 14.00 -1.07
CA ALA A 109 -1.76 15.39 -0.72
C ALA A 109 -1.10 15.82 0.60
N LEU A 110 -1.00 14.93 1.59
CA LEU A 110 -0.25 15.18 2.81
C LEU A 110 1.23 15.42 2.51
N ARG A 111 1.86 14.51 1.75
CA ARG A 111 3.29 14.63 1.39
C ARG A 111 3.58 15.91 0.61
N ASP A 112 2.70 16.28 -0.32
CA ASP A 112 2.88 17.47 -1.15
C ASP A 112 2.70 18.76 -0.34
N GLY A 113 1.88 18.72 0.72
CA GLY A 113 1.62 19.87 1.59
C GLY A 113 2.62 20.06 2.75
N ASP A 114 3.34 19.02 3.15
CA ASP A 114 4.34 19.07 4.22
C ASP A 114 5.69 18.43 3.81
N PRO A 115 6.74 19.24 3.55
CA PRO A 115 8.04 18.74 3.13
C PRO A 115 8.75 17.92 4.22
N ASN A 116 8.29 17.98 5.47
CA ASN A 116 8.82 17.18 6.56
C ASN A 116 8.30 15.75 6.53
N ILE A 117 7.38 15.38 5.64
CA ILE A 117 6.92 13.99 5.50
C ILE A 117 7.93 13.21 4.66
N ALA A 118 8.47 12.13 5.23
CA ALA A 118 9.31 11.16 4.54
C ALA A 118 8.45 10.22 3.68
N TYR A 119 7.36 9.69 4.24
CA TYR A 119 6.37 8.92 3.49
C TYR A 119 4.99 8.98 4.17
N ALA A 120 3.94 8.75 3.39
CA ALA A 120 2.58 8.56 3.86
C ALA A 120 1.90 7.47 3.04
N GLU A 121 1.20 6.55 3.70
CA GLU A 121 0.54 5.41 3.06
C GLU A 121 -0.75 5.00 3.80
N PRO A 122 -1.74 4.40 3.11
CA PRO A 122 -2.90 3.83 3.77
C PRO A 122 -2.51 2.64 4.67
N ASP A 123 -3.14 2.53 5.84
CA ASP A 123 -2.96 1.38 6.74
C ASP A 123 -3.73 0.17 6.18
N ARG A 124 -2.99 -0.85 5.73
CA ARG A 124 -3.55 -2.06 5.13
C ARG A 124 -3.66 -3.15 6.19
N VAL A 125 -4.84 -3.74 6.33
CA VAL A 125 -5.00 -4.99 7.08
C VAL A 125 -4.45 -6.13 6.22
N LEU A 126 -3.29 -6.66 6.60
CA LEU A 126 -2.80 -7.92 6.04
C LEU A 126 -3.64 -9.05 6.64
N GLN A 127 -4.56 -9.61 5.83
CA GLN A 127 -5.23 -10.85 6.21
C GLN A 127 -4.26 -12.01 5.98
N PRO A 128 -3.99 -12.87 6.98
CA PRO A 128 -3.20 -14.07 6.74
C PRO A 128 -3.95 -14.94 5.74
N MET A 129 -3.32 -15.20 4.59
CA MET A 129 -3.78 -16.26 3.70
C MET A 129 -3.60 -17.57 4.47
N ALA A 130 -4.70 -18.17 4.89
CA ALA A 130 -4.67 -19.47 5.53
C ALA A 130 -3.95 -20.44 4.58
N LEU A 131 -2.77 -20.94 4.98
CA LEU A 131 -2.12 -22.06 4.33
C LEU A 131 -3.02 -23.27 4.56
N THR A 132 -3.81 -23.61 3.54
CA THR A 132 -4.70 -24.76 3.51
C THR A 132 -3.89 -26.06 3.68
N ASN A 133 -4.25 -26.83 4.72
CA ASN A 133 -3.94 -28.25 4.98
C ASN A 133 -2.45 -28.63 5.05
N ASP A 134 -1.78 -28.37 6.17
CA ASP A 134 -0.57 -29.11 6.56
C ASP A 134 -0.99 -30.46 7.20
N PRO A 135 -0.77 -31.62 6.54
CA PRO A 135 -1.12 -32.93 7.08
C PRO A 135 -0.32 -33.30 8.34
N MET A 136 0.75 -32.57 8.65
CA MET A 136 1.62 -32.79 9.82
C MET A 136 1.18 -31.97 11.04
N LEU A 137 0.03 -31.29 11.00
CA LEU A 137 -0.50 -30.53 12.14
C LEU A 137 -0.65 -31.40 13.40
N SER A 138 -0.94 -32.69 13.24
CA SER A 138 -1.05 -33.69 14.32
C SER A 138 0.30 -34.06 14.97
N GLN A 139 1.43 -33.67 14.39
CA GLN A 139 2.78 -33.91 14.93
C GLN A 139 3.37 -32.67 15.61
N GLN A 140 2.66 -31.53 15.57
CA GLN A 140 3.09 -30.30 16.24
C GLN A 140 2.66 -30.31 17.72
N TRP A 141 3.45 -30.99 18.54
CA TRP A 141 3.29 -31.12 20.00
C TRP A 141 3.06 -29.77 20.73
N HIS A 142 3.60 -28.67 20.22
CA HIS A 142 3.42 -27.33 20.79
C HIS A 142 2.01 -26.74 20.63
N LEU A 143 1.20 -27.26 19.71
CA LEU A 143 -0.14 -26.74 19.42
C LEU A 143 -1.26 -27.53 20.09
N ASN A 144 -0.97 -28.75 20.57
CA ASN A 144 -1.99 -29.70 21.00
C ASN A 144 -1.91 -30.10 22.49
N ASP A 145 -1.03 -29.47 23.29
CA ASP A 145 -0.97 -29.72 24.73
C ASP A 145 -1.91 -28.80 25.52
N ALA A 146 -2.93 -29.42 26.14
CA ALA A 146 -3.97 -28.75 26.90
C ALA A 146 -3.55 -28.31 28.32
N THR A 147 -2.30 -28.56 28.72
CA THR A 147 -1.87 -28.37 30.13
C THR A 147 -0.76 -27.31 30.33
N GLY A 148 -0.15 -26.79 29.26
CA GLY A 148 0.92 -25.77 29.39
C GLY A 148 1.21 -24.89 28.17
N GLY A 149 0.42 -25.00 27.09
CA GLY A 149 0.57 -24.18 25.88
C GLY A 149 -0.53 -23.13 25.80
N GLY A 150 -0.16 -21.86 25.62
CA GLY A 150 -1.11 -20.75 25.47
C GLY A 150 -2.19 -21.06 24.44
N ARG A 151 -3.43 -20.66 24.74
CA ARG A 151 -4.60 -20.72 23.85
C ARG A 151 -4.40 -19.86 22.59
N ALA A 152 -3.48 -20.22 21.70
CA ALA A 152 -3.24 -19.52 20.45
C ALA A 152 -4.45 -19.65 19.50
N SER A 153 -5.19 -20.75 19.58
CA SER A 153 -6.34 -21.00 18.70
C SER A 153 -7.61 -20.21 19.07
N ALA A 154 -7.71 -19.67 20.29
CA ALA A 154 -8.88 -18.92 20.75
C ALA A 154 -8.62 -17.41 20.95
N ALA A 155 -7.36 -16.96 20.82
CA ALA A 155 -6.97 -15.57 21.01
C ALA A 155 -7.09 -14.70 19.74
N GLY A 156 -7.42 -15.28 18.59
CA GLY A 156 -7.65 -14.55 17.33
C GLY A 156 -8.98 -13.80 17.25
N ASP A 157 -9.96 -14.14 18.07
CA ASP A 157 -11.33 -13.62 17.92
C ASP A 157 -11.71 -12.44 18.83
N ARG A 158 -10.86 -12.01 19.79
CA ARG A 158 -11.28 -10.99 20.78
C ARG A 158 -10.24 -9.96 21.24
N SER A 159 -9.15 -9.72 20.52
CA SER A 159 -8.29 -8.57 20.85
C SER A 159 -7.54 -8.02 19.63
N THR A 160 -7.91 -6.82 19.21
CA THR A 160 -7.21 -6.01 18.19
C THR A 160 -5.89 -5.40 18.69
N GLY A 161 -5.29 -5.94 19.76
CA GLY A 161 -3.95 -5.54 20.20
C GLY A 161 -3.80 -4.04 20.51
N ALA A 162 -4.89 -3.35 20.84
CA ALA A 162 -4.82 -1.97 21.29
C ALA A 162 -4.21 -1.95 22.70
N GLY A 163 -2.89 -1.73 22.78
CA GLY A 163 -2.17 -1.46 24.04
C GLY A 163 -1.27 -2.57 24.58
N VAL A 164 -0.95 -3.63 23.82
CA VAL A 164 0.05 -4.62 24.26
C VAL A 164 1.40 -4.32 23.62
N GLY A 165 2.35 -3.83 24.43
CA GLY A 165 3.76 -3.80 24.05
C GLY A 165 4.38 -5.17 24.30
N VAL A 166 4.76 -5.87 23.23
CA VAL A 166 5.69 -7.01 23.30
C VAL A 166 7.03 -6.49 22.80
N ALA A 167 7.99 -6.36 23.71
CA ALA A 167 9.39 -6.18 23.33
C ALA A 167 10.00 -7.57 23.12
N VAL A 168 10.84 -7.71 22.09
CA VAL A 168 11.68 -8.88 21.84
C VAL A 168 13.13 -8.46 22.01
#